data_AF-A0A3D2RA15-F1
#
_entry.id   AF-A0A3D2RA15-F1
#
_cell.length_a   1.000
_cell.length_b   1.000
_cell.length_c   1.000
_cell.angle_alpha   90.00
_cell.angle_beta   90.00
_cell.angle_gamma   90.00
#
_symmetry.space_group_name_H-M   'P 1'
#
loop_
_entity.id
_entity.type
_entity.pdbx_description
1 polymer ?
#
loop_
_entity_poly.entity_id
_entity_poly.type
_entity_poly.pdbx_seq_one_letter_code
_entity_poly.pdbx_strand_id
1 'polypeptide(L)' 'MIEVSRCHNSRIDTVDFDQLTFGKTFTDHMFCCTYDQGAWQNPRITPYGPISLDPSAKVFHYGQAIF' A
#
# COMPACT_ATOMS: atom_id res chain seq x y z
N MET A 1 18.77 0.84 0.50
CA MET A 1 18.21 2.21 0.33
C MET A 1 16.75 2.04 -0.09
N ILE A 2 15.83 2.85 0.43
CA ILE A 2 14.39 2.76 0.09
C ILE A 2 14.13 3.68 -1.11
N GLU A 3 13.47 3.17 -2.14
CA GLU A 3 13.04 3.97 -3.30
C GLU A 3 11.80 4.79 -2.92
N VAL A 4 11.74 6.07 -3.30
CA VAL A 4 10.62 6.95 -2.98
C VAL A 4 10.08 7.62 -4.24
N SER A 5 8.87 7.25 -4.63
CA SER A 5 8.10 7.88 -5.69
C SER A 5 7.00 8.75 -5.09
N ARG A 6 7.06 10.07 -5.33
CA ARG A 6 6.09 11.04 -4.81
C ARG A 6 4.84 11.10 -5.70
N CYS A 7 3.71 11.41 -5.10
CA CYS A 7 2.48 11.67 -5.84
C CYS A 7 2.58 13.06 -6.47
N HIS A 8 1.92 13.27 -7.60
CA HIS A 8 1.92 14.58 -8.24
C HIS A 8 1.01 15.57 -7.51
N ASN A 9 -0.19 15.11 -7.12
CA ASN A 9 -1.18 15.88 -6.37
C ASN A 9 -1.50 15.17 -5.06
N SER A 10 -1.49 15.91 -3.96
CA SER A 10 -1.91 15.41 -2.65
C SER A 10 -3.44 15.47 -2.53
N ARG A 11 -4.03 14.54 -1.77
CA ARG A 11 -5.45 14.56 -1.42
C ARG A 11 -5.77 15.42 -0.21
N ILE A 12 -4.77 16.02 0.45
CA ILE A 12 -4.94 16.72 1.74
C ILE A 12 -6.04 17.77 1.74
N ASP A 13 -6.17 18.55 0.66
CA ASP A 13 -7.17 19.62 0.54
C ASP A 13 -8.61 19.10 0.37
N THR A 14 -8.75 17.80 0.06
CA THR A 14 -10.06 17.14 -0.09
C THR A 14 -10.50 16.38 1.17
N VAL A 15 -9.66 16.36 2.21
CA VAL A 15 -9.96 15.65 3.46
C VAL A 15 -10.74 16.56 4.41
N ASP A 16 -11.93 16.12 4.80
CA ASP A 16 -12.68 16.69 5.93
C ASP A 16 -12.14 16.10 7.24
N PHE A 17 -11.36 16.89 7.98
CA PHE A 17 -10.74 16.46 9.24
C PHE A 17 -11.72 16.41 10.41
N ASP A 18 -12.87 17.08 10.31
CA ASP A 18 -13.92 17.04 11.35
C ASP A 18 -14.79 15.78 11.21
N GLN A 19 -14.77 15.11 10.04
CA GLN A 19 -15.56 13.92 9.73
C GLN A 19 -14.73 12.71 9.28
N LEU A 20 -13.75 12.31 10.09
CA LEU A 20 -12.96 11.11 9.81
C LEU A 20 -13.67 9.81 10.22
N THR A 21 -13.98 8.96 9.24
CA THR A 21 -14.48 7.59 9.48
C THR A 21 -13.35 6.58 9.43
N PHE A 22 -13.28 5.70 10.44
CA PHE A 22 -12.28 4.64 10.52
C PHE A 22 -12.27 3.76 9.25
N GLY A 23 -11.10 3.55 8.67
CA GLY A 23 -10.89 2.68 7.50
C GLY A 23 -11.43 3.22 6.17
N LYS A 24 -11.76 4.52 6.08
CA LYS A 24 -12.29 5.14 4.86
C LYS A 24 -11.39 6.21 4.25
N THR A 25 -10.59 6.89 5.05
CA THR A 25 -9.64 7.91 4.58
C THR A 25 -8.22 7.34 4.55
N PHE A 26 -7.56 7.40 3.39
CA PHE A 26 -6.21 6.88 3.17
C PHE A 26 -5.25 7.99 2.73
N THR A 27 -3.98 7.85 3.08
CA THR A 27 -2.91 8.80 2.71
C THR A 27 -2.51 8.68 1.24
N ASP A 28 -1.67 9.62 0.76
CA ASP A 28 -1.24 9.68 -0.64
C ASP A 28 -0.32 8.54 -1.07
N HIS A 29 0.38 7.91 -0.12
CA HIS A 29 1.39 6.89 -0.38
C HIS A 29 1.11 5.60 0.37
N MET A 30 1.68 4.52 -0.15
CA MET A 30 1.78 3.22 0.50
C MET A 30 3.23 2.73 0.47
N PHE A 31 3.60 1.91 1.45
CA PHE A 31 4.86 1.18 1.45
C PHE A 31 4.67 -0.21 0.85
N CYS A 32 5.64 -0.67 0.06
CA CYS A 32 5.68 -2.01 -0.49
C CYS A 32 7.08 -2.59 -0.40
N CYS A 33 7.17 -3.89 -0.14
CA CYS A 33 8.42 -4.64 -0.15
C CYS A 33 8.11 -6.06 -0.59
N THR A 34 8.96 -6.64 -1.44
CA THR A 34 8.78 -8.00 -1.93
C THR A 34 9.63 -8.94 -1.10
N TYR A 35 9.06 -10.03 -0.60
CA TYR A 35 9.85 -11.13 -0.03
C TYR A 35 10.02 -12.21 -1.07
N ASP A 36 11.27 -12.46 -1.47
CA ASP A 36 11.62 -13.50 -2.43
C ASP A 36 13.02 -14.06 -2.12
N GLN A 37 13.25 -15.32 -2.45
CA GLN A 37 14.53 -16.02 -2.23
C GLN A 37 15.08 -15.91 -0.80
N GLY A 38 14.20 -15.88 0.21
CA GLY A 38 14.60 -15.82 1.62
C GLY A 38 15.02 -14.44 2.12
N ALA A 39 14.79 -13.38 1.33
CA ALA A 39 15.15 -12.01 1.72
C ALA A 39 14.07 -11.00 1.32
N TRP A 40 14.03 -9.90 2.06
CA TRP A 40 13.26 -8.70 1.69
C TRP A 40 14.00 -7.93 0.61
N GLN A 41 13.28 -7.54 -0.44
CA GLN A 41 13.81 -6.93 -1.65
C GLN A 41 12.93 -5.75 -2.08
N ASN A 42 13.54 -4.80 -2.79
CA ASN A 42 12.87 -3.67 -3.44
C ASN A 42 11.92 -2.88 -2.52
N PRO A 43 12.38 -2.41 -1.33
CA PRO A 43 11.57 -1.57 -0.47
C PRO A 43 11.27 -0.24 -1.16
N ARG A 44 10.00 0.11 -1.29
CA ARG A 44 9.54 1.31 -1.99
C ARG A 44 8.40 2.01 -1.27
N ILE A 45 8.41 3.34 -1.32
CA ILE A 45 7.27 4.21 -1.02
C ILE A 45 6.74 4.71 -2.36
N THR A 46 5.47 4.47 -2.64
CA THR A 46 4.84 4.74 -3.94
C THR A 46 3.45 5.35 -3.75
N PRO A 47 2.88 6.08 -4.73
CA PRO A 47 1.50 6.55 -4.63
C PRO A 47 0.53 5.41 -4.33
N TYR A 48 -0.42 5.66 -3.42
CA TYR A 48 -1.43 4.69 -2.99
C TYR A 48 -2.28 4.24 -4.17
N GLY A 49 -2.42 2.93 -4.35
CA GLY A 49 -3.13 2.34 -5.47
C GLY A 49 -3.41 0.85 -5.29
N PRO A 50 -4.06 0.21 -6.29
CA PRO A 50 -4.38 -1.21 -6.23
C PRO A 50 -3.11 -2.07 -6.20
N ILE A 51 -3.17 -3.19 -5.48
CA ILE A 51 -2.12 -4.21 -5.50
C ILE A 51 -2.47 -5.24 -6.58
N SER A 52 -1.58 -5.41 -7.56
CA SER A 52 -1.72 -6.45 -8.58
C SER A 52 -1.15 -7.76 -8.05
N LEU A 53 -1.96 -8.81 -8.03
CA LEU A 53 -1.60 -10.15 -7.57
C LEU A 53 -2.17 -11.19 -8.54
N ASP A 54 -1.50 -12.35 -8.60
CA ASP A 54 -2.02 -13.50 -9.32
C ASP A 54 -3.36 -13.96 -8.70
N PRO A 55 -4.38 -14.31 -9.48
CA PRO A 55 -5.65 -14.83 -8.95
C PRO A 55 -5.48 -16.08 -8.06
N SER A 56 -4.42 -16.85 -8.25
CA SER A 56 -4.06 -18.03 -7.45
C SER A 56 -3.26 -17.70 -6.18
N ALA A 57 -3.01 -16.42 -5.87
CA ALA A 57 -2.25 -16.02 -4.68
C ALA A 57 -2.91 -16.56 -3.40
N LYS A 58 -2.09 -17.18 -2.53
CA LYS A 58 -2.55 -17.88 -1.31
C LYS A 58 -3.38 -17.02 -0.36
N VAL A 59 -3.19 -15.70 -0.38
CA VAL A 59 -4.02 -14.75 0.40
C VAL A 59 -5.51 -14.89 0.07
N PHE A 60 -5.86 -15.19 -1.19
CA PHE A 60 -7.24 -15.32 -1.64
C PHE A 60 -7.86 -16.70 -1.36
N HIS A 61 -7.04 -17.74 -1.22
CA HIS A 61 -7.52 -19.13 -1.12
C HIS A 61 -7.39 -19.74 0.27
N TYR A 62 -6.34 -19.34 1.00
CA TYR A 62 -5.97 -19.94 2.28
C TYR A 62 -5.76 -18.91 3.39
N GLY A 63 -6.14 -17.66 3.15
CA GLY A 63 -6.05 -16.59 4.15
C GLY A 63 -4.63 -16.34 4.67
N GLN A 64 -3.60 -16.63 3.86
CA GLN A 64 -2.21 -16.44 4.26
C GLN A 64 -1.86 -14.94 4.30
N ALA A 65 -2.28 -14.26 5.36
CA ALA A 65 -2.04 -12.85 5.63
C ALA A 65 -2.04 -12.59 7.15
N ILE A 66 -1.38 -11.50 7.56
CA ILE A 66 -1.37 -10.98 8.94
C ILE A 66 -1.46 -9.46 8.89
N PHE A 67 -2.20 -8.84 9.81
CA PHE A 67 -2.34 -7.39 9.97
C PHE A 67 -2.53 -7.02 11.44
#